data_AF-A0A8S8XFI8-F1
#
_entry.id   AF-A0A8S8XFI8-F1
#
_cell.length_a   1.000
_cell.length_b   1.000
_cell.length_c   1.000
_cell.angle_alpha   90.00
_cell.angle_beta   90.00
_cell.angle_gamma   90.00
#
_symmetry.space_group_name_H-M   'P 1'
#
loop_
_entity.id
_entity.type
_entity.pdbx_description
1 polymer ?
#
loop_
_entity_poly.entity_id
_entity_poly.type
_entity_poly.pdbx_seq_one_letter_code
_entity_poly.pdbx_strand_id
1 'polypeptide(L)'
;MTTDLPSRAAIEAAYERIRPHIRSTPILEIPGKVLGVAPTIVLKLEHTQIAGSFKARGAFNALLASPPPPAGIAAASGGNHGIAAATAAASLGMRAEIFVPSISAPAKQAKLRATGATLHVGGRDFAEAREACDAHAATTGARIVHAYDDPDVVAGQGTLALEFEQQAGPLDALLIAIGGGGLIGGVASWHRGATSVFGVESEGTGSMRASLDAGKIVDFAVSGLAADALGARRVGSIGFAAVQTHVREVVLVSDDALRDAQLRLWDALRLAVEPSGAAGLAALLTGKVAFPASARIGLVLCGGNLDPATLAAEK
;
A
#
# COMPACT_ATOMS: atom_id res chain seq x y z
N MET A 1 6.50 25.34 0.91
CA MET A 1 5.05 25.15 0.76
C MET A 1 4.66 24.00 1.66
N THR A 2 3.76 24.22 2.61
CA THR A 2 3.22 23.15 3.47
C THR A 2 2.31 22.27 2.62
N THR A 3 2.63 20.99 2.48
CA THR A 3 1.75 20.04 1.81
C THR A 3 0.55 19.76 2.70
N ASP A 4 -0.66 20.05 2.22
CA ASP A 4 -1.88 19.83 2.99
C ASP A 4 -2.21 18.35 3.09
N LEU A 5 -2.29 17.85 4.33
CA LEU A 5 -2.71 16.49 4.63
C LEU A 5 -4.23 16.39 4.53
N PRO A 6 -4.80 15.26 4.05
CA PRO A 6 -6.25 15.09 4.02
C PRO A 6 -6.85 15.24 5.43
N SER A 7 -7.96 15.97 5.52
CA SER A 7 -8.71 16.10 6.76
C SER A 7 -9.49 14.81 7.07
N ARG A 8 -9.91 14.63 8.33
CA ARG A 8 -10.83 13.52 8.69
C ARG A 8 -12.10 13.56 7.85
N ALA A 9 -12.68 14.76 7.67
CA ALA A 9 -13.85 14.96 6.83
C ALA A 9 -13.62 14.54 5.36
N ALA A 10 -12.42 14.80 4.80
CA ALA A 10 -12.08 14.34 3.46
C ALA A 10 -11.99 12.81 3.37
N ILE A 11 -11.46 12.16 4.41
CA ILE A 11 -11.39 10.70 4.52
C ILE A 11 -12.79 10.09 4.71
N GLU A 12 -13.65 10.69 5.54
CA GLU A 12 -15.05 10.27 5.71
C GLU A 12 -15.82 10.38 4.39
N ALA A 13 -15.70 11.51 3.69
CA ALA A 13 -16.30 11.69 2.37
C ALA A 13 -15.76 10.70 1.34
N ALA A 14 -14.46 10.38 1.41
CA ALA A 14 -13.86 9.33 0.58
C ALA A 14 -14.46 7.96 0.90
N TYR A 15 -14.67 7.62 2.17
CA TYR A 15 -15.25 6.35 2.58
C TYR A 15 -16.67 6.18 2.05
N GLU A 16 -17.54 7.19 2.23
CA GLU A 16 -18.91 7.15 1.70
C GLU A 16 -18.93 7.03 0.18
N ARG A 17 -18.01 7.71 -0.51
CA ARG A 17 -17.88 7.64 -1.98
C ARG A 17 -17.52 6.24 -2.48
N ILE A 18 -16.60 5.54 -1.80
CA ILE A 18 -16.06 4.27 -2.30
C ILE A 18 -16.73 3.04 -1.71
N ARG A 19 -17.43 3.14 -0.57
CA ARG A 19 -18.05 2.02 0.14
C ARG A 19 -18.90 1.09 -0.75
N PRO A 20 -19.67 1.57 -1.75
CA PRO A 20 -20.41 0.69 -2.66
C PRO A 20 -19.53 -0.14 -3.61
N HIS A 21 -18.26 0.24 -3.77
CA HIS A 21 -17.34 -0.30 -4.77
C HIS A 21 -16.19 -1.11 -4.16
N ILE A 22 -16.03 -1.10 -2.83
CA ILE A 22 -14.99 -1.84 -2.13
C ILE A 22 -15.61 -2.84 -1.15
N ARG A 23 -14.81 -3.83 -0.73
CA ARG A 23 -15.17 -4.70 0.39
C ARG A 23 -14.91 -3.97 1.69
N SER A 24 -15.82 -4.11 2.66
CA SER A 24 -15.42 -3.98 4.06
C SER A 24 -14.60 -5.23 4.42
N THR A 25 -13.29 -5.05 4.58
CA THR A 25 -12.39 -6.19 4.78
C THR A 25 -12.49 -6.66 6.24
N PRO A 26 -12.37 -7.97 6.50
CA PRO A 26 -12.46 -8.48 7.87
C PRO A 26 -11.31 -7.97 8.75
N ILE A 27 -11.55 -8.04 10.07
CA ILE A 27 -10.49 -8.05 11.07
C ILE A 27 -10.35 -9.45 11.68
N LEU A 28 -9.15 -9.79 12.11
CA LEU A 28 -8.88 -11.00 12.88
C LEU A 28 -8.08 -10.62 14.13
N GLU A 29 -8.69 -10.79 15.31
CA GLU A 29 -8.04 -10.57 16.60
C GLU A 29 -7.59 -11.91 17.20
N ILE A 30 -6.31 -12.00 17.53
CA ILE A 30 -5.67 -13.21 18.05
C ILE A 30 -4.69 -12.90 19.18
N PRO A 31 -4.48 -13.84 20.11
CA PRO A 31 -3.36 -13.75 21.05
C PRO A 31 -2.04 -13.74 20.29
N GLY A 32 -1.13 -12.81 20.60
CA GLY A 32 0.15 -12.67 19.90
C GLY A 32 1.02 -13.93 19.89
N LYS A 33 0.90 -14.77 20.93
CA LYS A 33 1.62 -16.04 21.03
C LYS A 33 1.38 -16.98 19.85
N VAL A 34 0.24 -16.86 19.15
CA VAL A 34 -0.05 -17.61 17.92
C VAL A 34 0.95 -17.28 16.80
N LEU A 35 1.44 -16.04 16.77
CA LEU A 35 2.43 -15.56 15.82
C LEU A 35 3.83 -15.40 16.44
N GLY A 36 4.03 -15.79 17.70
CA GLY A 36 5.32 -15.69 18.38
C GLY A 36 5.65 -14.31 18.95
N VAL A 37 4.65 -13.47 19.22
CA VAL A 37 4.83 -12.13 19.81
C VAL A 37 4.03 -11.97 21.11
N ALA A 38 4.39 -10.99 21.95
CA ALA A 38 3.75 -10.79 23.25
C ALA A 38 2.35 -10.13 23.22
N PRO A 39 2.13 -9.00 22.51
CA PRO A 39 0.85 -8.28 22.59
C PRO A 39 -0.28 -8.99 21.82
N THR A 40 -1.53 -8.64 22.11
CA THR A 40 -2.67 -9.05 21.28
C THR A 40 -2.54 -8.42 19.89
N ILE A 41 -2.77 -9.22 18.85
CA ILE A 41 -2.64 -8.78 17.46
C ILE A 41 -4.02 -8.68 16.84
N VAL A 42 -4.32 -7.52 16.25
CA VAL A 42 -5.52 -7.29 15.45
C VAL A 42 -5.09 -7.08 14.00
N LEU A 43 -5.45 -8.00 13.12
CA LEU A 43 -5.07 -7.97 11.71
C LEU A 43 -6.19 -7.33 10.89
N LYS A 44 -5.87 -6.31 10.08
CA LYS A 44 -6.76 -5.77 9.05
C LYS A 44 -6.43 -6.41 7.70
N LEU A 45 -7.37 -7.18 7.15
CA LEU A 45 -7.11 -8.11 6.04
C LEU A 45 -7.27 -7.46 4.65
N GLU A 46 -6.51 -6.41 4.34
CA GLU A 46 -6.61 -5.73 3.03
C GLU A 46 -6.16 -6.57 1.84
N HIS A 47 -5.38 -7.63 2.04
CA HIS A 47 -5.08 -8.61 1.00
C HIS A 47 -6.34 -9.29 0.43
N THR A 48 -7.46 -9.27 1.17
CA THR A 48 -8.77 -9.76 0.69
C THR A 48 -9.62 -8.69 0.03
N GLN A 49 -9.12 -7.46 -0.14
CA GLN A 49 -9.81 -6.40 -0.86
C GLN A 49 -9.97 -6.78 -2.35
N ILE A 50 -10.91 -6.13 -3.04
CA ILE A 50 -10.97 -6.17 -4.51
C ILE A 50 -9.59 -5.76 -5.05
N ALA A 51 -9.19 -6.35 -6.19
CA ALA A 51 -7.86 -6.17 -6.75
C ALA A 51 -6.70 -6.69 -5.86
N GLY A 52 -6.99 -7.35 -4.72
CA GLY A 52 -6.03 -8.06 -3.88
C GLY A 52 -5.16 -7.19 -2.96
N SER A 53 -5.49 -5.90 -2.79
CA SER A 53 -4.76 -5.00 -1.89
C SER A 53 -5.56 -3.75 -1.52
N PHE A 54 -5.06 -3.01 -0.54
CA PHE A 54 -5.63 -1.72 -0.11
C PHE A 54 -5.74 -0.68 -1.23
N LYS A 55 -4.95 -0.81 -2.31
CA LYS A 55 -4.84 0.18 -3.40
C LYS A 55 -6.19 0.47 -4.07
N ALA A 56 -7.13 -0.47 -4.03
CA ALA A 56 -8.49 -0.27 -4.54
C ALA A 56 -9.15 0.96 -3.90
N ARG A 57 -8.91 1.22 -2.61
CA ARG A 57 -9.57 2.32 -1.89
C ARG A 57 -9.24 3.68 -2.52
N GLY A 58 -7.96 4.00 -2.68
CA GLY A 58 -7.55 5.25 -3.33
C GLY A 58 -7.74 5.26 -4.84
N ALA A 59 -7.70 4.10 -5.53
CA ALA A 59 -8.02 4.04 -6.95
C ALA A 59 -9.48 4.45 -7.21
N PHE A 60 -10.44 3.82 -6.52
CA PHE A 60 -11.85 4.20 -6.62
C PHE A 60 -12.07 5.64 -6.18
N ASN A 61 -11.45 6.08 -5.07
CA ASN A 61 -11.64 7.44 -4.60
C ASN A 61 -11.13 8.47 -5.61
N ALA A 62 -9.94 8.27 -6.18
CA ALA A 62 -9.39 9.17 -7.18
C ALA A 62 -10.27 9.28 -8.42
N LEU A 63 -10.77 8.16 -8.93
CA LEU A 63 -11.61 8.16 -10.13
C LEU A 63 -13.01 8.74 -9.89
N LEU A 64 -13.57 8.61 -8.68
CA LEU A 64 -14.90 9.13 -8.37
C LEU A 64 -14.87 10.59 -7.88
N ALA A 65 -13.82 11.00 -7.16
CA ALA A 65 -13.66 12.37 -6.68
C ALA A 65 -13.27 13.33 -7.81
N SER A 66 -12.43 12.83 -8.73
CA SER A 66 -11.91 13.60 -9.86
C SER A 66 -12.06 12.79 -11.17
N PRO A 67 -13.27 12.65 -11.73
CA PRO A 67 -13.49 11.80 -12.91
C PRO A 67 -12.56 12.12 -14.08
N PRO A 68 -11.98 11.11 -14.75
CA PRO A 68 -11.10 11.32 -15.89
C PRO A 68 -11.87 11.79 -17.13
N PRO A 69 -11.18 12.37 -18.13
CA PRO A 69 -11.79 12.71 -19.42
C PRO A 69 -12.19 11.45 -20.22
N PRO A 70 -12.88 11.58 -21.37
CA PRO A 70 -13.26 10.44 -22.21
C PRO A 70 -12.08 9.55 -22.67
N ALA A 71 -10.87 10.11 -22.70
CA ALA A 71 -9.63 9.36 -22.95
C ALA A 71 -9.30 8.32 -21.86
N GLY A 72 -9.94 8.42 -20.68
CA GLY A 72 -9.76 7.49 -19.57
C GLY A 72 -8.53 7.81 -18.74
N ILE A 73 -7.95 6.75 -18.15
CA ILE A 73 -6.78 6.85 -17.30
C ILE A 73 -5.54 6.19 -17.90
N ALA A 74 -4.38 6.70 -17.51
CA ALA A 74 -3.09 6.07 -17.75
C ALA A 74 -2.37 5.80 -16.42
N ALA A 75 -1.70 4.65 -16.30
CA ALA A 75 -0.85 4.36 -15.14
C ALA A 75 0.35 3.48 -15.52
N ALA A 76 1.54 3.86 -15.07
CA ALA A 76 2.74 3.02 -15.15
C ALA A 76 2.87 2.20 -13.86
N SER A 77 2.46 0.93 -13.88
CA SER A 77 2.65 0.00 -12.77
C SER A 77 2.30 -1.44 -13.16
N GLY A 78 3.26 -2.36 -12.97
CA GLY A 78 3.03 -3.80 -13.11
C GLY A 78 2.49 -4.49 -11.85
N GLY A 79 2.25 -3.73 -10.77
CA GLY A 79 1.92 -4.27 -9.44
C GLY A 79 0.53 -3.86 -8.95
N ASN A 80 0.37 -3.79 -7.63
CA ASN A 80 -0.90 -3.52 -6.96
C ASN A 80 -1.60 -2.23 -7.42
N HIS A 81 -0.83 -1.17 -7.72
CA HIS A 81 -1.43 0.07 -8.21
C HIS A 81 -2.06 -0.09 -9.59
N GLY A 82 -1.34 -0.67 -10.54
CA GLY A 82 -1.87 -0.91 -11.88
C GLY A 82 -3.10 -1.80 -11.86
N ILE A 83 -3.07 -2.87 -11.05
CA ILE A 83 -4.21 -3.79 -10.90
C ILE A 83 -5.42 -3.08 -10.29
N ALA A 84 -5.22 -2.27 -9.24
CA ALA A 84 -6.30 -1.51 -8.61
C ALA A 84 -6.88 -0.41 -9.51
N ALA A 85 -6.03 0.37 -10.19
CA ALA A 85 -6.47 1.43 -11.10
C ALA A 85 -7.27 0.86 -12.27
N ALA A 86 -6.77 -0.21 -12.88
CA ALA A 86 -7.47 -0.89 -13.97
C ALA A 86 -8.80 -1.52 -13.52
N THR A 87 -8.81 -2.18 -12.35
CA THR A 87 -10.04 -2.76 -11.79
C THR A 87 -11.08 -1.69 -11.46
N ALA A 88 -10.66 -0.55 -10.90
CA ALA A 88 -11.54 0.56 -10.59
C ALA A 88 -12.13 1.18 -11.86
N ALA A 89 -11.29 1.44 -12.87
CA ALA A 89 -11.74 1.97 -14.15
C ALA A 89 -12.74 1.04 -14.83
N ALA A 90 -12.45 -0.26 -14.91
CA ALA A 90 -13.34 -1.25 -15.49
C ALA A 90 -14.70 -1.32 -14.76
N SER A 91 -14.67 -1.29 -13.42
CA SER A 91 -15.90 -1.30 -12.59
C SER A 91 -16.76 -0.05 -12.78
N LEU A 92 -16.15 1.07 -13.18
CA LEU A 92 -16.82 2.35 -13.43
C LEU A 92 -17.12 2.58 -14.92
N GLY A 93 -16.85 1.61 -15.80
CA GLY A 93 -17.05 1.75 -17.25
C GLY A 93 -16.08 2.72 -17.92
N MET A 94 -14.92 2.96 -17.32
CA MET A 94 -13.87 3.87 -17.81
C MET A 94 -12.78 3.09 -18.54
N ARG A 95 -12.13 3.75 -19.52
CA ARG A 95 -10.95 3.20 -20.20
C ARG A 95 -9.72 3.30 -19.29
N ALA A 96 -8.89 2.27 -19.32
CA ALA A 96 -7.61 2.25 -18.61
C ALA A 96 -6.49 1.73 -19.53
N GLU A 97 -5.41 2.50 -19.60
CA GLU A 97 -4.17 2.14 -20.28
C GLU A 97 -3.06 1.97 -19.24
N ILE A 98 -2.53 0.75 -19.15
CA ILE A 98 -1.50 0.40 -18.17
C ILE A 98 -0.18 0.16 -18.88
N PHE A 99 0.87 0.83 -18.41
CA PHE A 99 2.21 0.74 -18.97
C PHE A 99 3.10 -0.08 -18.04
N VAL A 100 3.76 -1.10 -18.60
CA VAL A 100 4.65 -1.99 -17.85
C VAL A 100 5.92 -2.28 -18.65
N PRO A 101 7.07 -2.44 -17.98
CA PRO A 101 8.31 -2.77 -18.67
C PRO A 101 8.29 -4.18 -19.24
N SER A 102 9.10 -4.42 -20.27
CA SER A 102 9.20 -5.72 -20.96
C SER A 102 9.64 -6.86 -20.02
N ILE A 103 10.37 -6.53 -18.95
CA ILE A 103 10.82 -7.46 -17.91
C ILE A 103 9.70 -7.88 -16.93
N SER A 104 8.49 -7.31 -17.05
CA SER A 104 7.39 -7.62 -16.13
C SER A 104 6.96 -9.07 -16.25
N ALA A 105 6.89 -9.78 -15.11
CA ALA A 105 6.53 -11.18 -15.06
C ALA A 105 5.21 -11.49 -15.79
N PRO A 106 5.14 -12.57 -16.60
CA PRO A 106 3.93 -12.91 -17.37
C PRO A 106 2.66 -13.01 -16.53
N ALA A 107 2.75 -13.54 -15.31
CA ALA A 107 1.61 -13.63 -14.39
C ALA A 107 1.02 -12.26 -14.02
N LYS A 108 1.86 -11.23 -13.86
CA LYS A 108 1.41 -9.85 -13.58
C LYS A 108 0.74 -9.23 -14.81
N GLN A 109 1.32 -9.44 -15.98
CA GLN A 109 0.71 -8.98 -17.23
C GLN A 109 -0.66 -9.65 -17.47
N ALA A 110 -0.78 -10.95 -17.18
CA ALA A 110 -2.03 -11.68 -17.29
C ALA A 110 -3.11 -11.13 -16.33
N LYS A 111 -2.75 -10.86 -15.07
CA LYS A 111 -3.65 -10.21 -14.10
C LYS A 111 -4.14 -8.85 -14.61
N LEU A 112 -3.26 -8.02 -15.15
CA LEU A 112 -3.63 -6.72 -15.72
C LEU A 112 -4.56 -6.86 -16.93
N ARG A 113 -4.25 -7.74 -17.88
CA ARG A 113 -5.13 -7.98 -19.04
C ARG A 113 -6.51 -8.49 -18.61
N ALA A 114 -6.58 -9.33 -17.57
CA ALA A 114 -7.84 -9.86 -17.04
C ALA A 114 -8.76 -8.77 -16.44
N THR A 115 -8.23 -7.60 -16.09
CA THR A 115 -9.06 -6.45 -15.68
C THR A 115 -9.80 -5.78 -16.83
N GLY A 116 -9.44 -6.07 -18.09
CA GLY A 116 -9.97 -5.40 -19.27
C GLY A 116 -9.22 -4.13 -19.70
N ALA A 117 -8.15 -3.76 -18.99
CA ALA A 117 -7.29 -2.64 -19.39
C ALA A 117 -6.47 -2.96 -20.65
N THR A 118 -6.19 -1.91 -21.43
CA THR A 118 -5.20 -1.97 -22.51
C THR A 118 -3.81 -1.99 -21.87
N LEU A 119 -3.06 -3.06 -22.10
CA LEU A 119 -1.71 -3.22 -21.55
C LEU A 119 -0.65 -2.89 -22.59
N HIS A 120 0.14 -1.85 -22.32
CA HIS A 120 1.31 -1.45 -23.09
C HIS A 120 2.55 -2.06 -22.44
N VAL A 121 3.16 -3.02 -23.14
CA VAL A 121 4.41 -3.65 -22.71
C VAL A 121 5.54 -3.04 -23.53
N GLY A 122 6.44 -2.31 -22.87
CA GLY A 122 7.52 -1.61 -23.56
C GLY A 122 8.50 -0.97 -22.58
N GLY A 123 9.69 -0.66 -23.07
CA GLY A 123 10.79 -0.20 -22.24
C GLY A 123 11.51 -1.32 -21.50
N ARG A 124 12.76 -1.05 -21.11
CA ARG A 124 13.66 -1.98 -20.42
C ARG A 124 13.37 -2.04 -18.92
N ASP A 125 12.97 -0.92 -18.34
CA ASP A 125 12.72 -0.77 -16.91
C ASP A 125 11.50 0.12 -16.62
N PHE A 126 11.19 0.28 -15.33
CA PHE A 126 10.06 1.08 -14.89
C PHE A 126 10.13 2.55 -15.32
N ALA A 127 11.34 3.13 -15.45
CA ALA A 127 11.50 4.53 -15.83
C ALA A 127 11.06 4.75 -17.28
N GLU A 128 11.48 3.87 -18.20
CA GLU A 128 11.05 3.93 -19.60
C GLU A 128 9.55 3.66 -19.76
N ALA A 129 8.99 2.71 -18.99
CA ALA A 129 7.54 2.48 -18.99
C ALA A 129 6.77 3.70 -18.46
N ARG A 130 7.33 4.43 -17.48
CA ARG A 130 6.74 5.66 -16.96
C ARG A 130 6.80 6.80 -17.98
N GLU A 131 7.93 6.97 -18.66
CA GLU A 131 8.07 7.97 -19.72
C GLU A 131 7.06 7.74 -20.85
N ALA A 132 6.86 6.47 -21.27
CA ALA A 132 5.84 6.12 -22.27
C ALA A 132 4.42 6.44 -21.79
N CYS A 133 4.11 6.18 -20.51
CA CYS A 133 2.83 6.54 -19.91
C CYS A 133 2.61 8.06 -19.89
N ASP A 134 3.63 8.83 -19.51
CA ASP A 134 3.56 10.30 -19.44
C ASP A 134 3.38 10.90 -20.84
N ALA A 135 4.11 10.38 -21.85
CA ALA A 135 3.97 10.79 -23.25
C ALA A 135 2.58 10.46 -23.83
N HIS A 136 2.04 9.28 -23.49
CA HIS A 136 0.67 8.91 -23.87
C HIS A 136 -0.34 9.90 -23.27
N ALA A 137 -0.27 10.15 -21.96
CA ALA A 137 -1.17 11.07 -21.27
C ALA A 137 -1.10 12.50 -21.85
N ALA A 138 0.11 12.97 -22.19
CA ALA A 138 0.30 14.27 -22.84
C ALA A 138 -0.34 14.34 -24.23
N THR A 139 -0.37 13.22 -24.96
CA THR A 139 -0.90 13.14 -26.33
C THR A 139 -2.42 12.96 -26.36
N THR A 140 -2.96 12.11 -25.49
CA THR A 140 -4.39 11.73 -25.49
C THR A 140 -5.24 12.56 -24.51
N GLY A 141 -4.60 13.22 -23.55
CA GLY A 141 -5.27 13.87 -22.43
C GLY A 141 -5.75 12.89 -21.35
N ALA A 142 -5.37 11.61 -21.40
CA ALA A 142 -5.70 10.66 -20.35
C ALA A 142 -5.17 11.12 -18.97
N ARG A 143 -5.96 10.92 -17.91
CA ARG A 143 -5.54 11.31 -16.56
C ARG A 143 -4.52 10.30 -16.03
N ILE A 144 -3.37 10.78 -15.58
CA ILE A 144 -2.42 9.95 -14.83
C ILE A 144 -2.94 9.76 -13.41
N VAL A 145 -3.10 8.51 -12.98
CA VAL A 145 -3.44 8.19 -11.59
C VAL A 145 -2.16 7.84 -10.83
N HIS A 146 -1.74 8.71 -9.91
CA HIS A 146 -0.52 8.48 -9.13
C HIS A 146 -0.73 7.36 -8.10
N ALA A 147 0.29 6.54 -7.87
CA ALA A 147 0.19 5.41 -6.95
C ALA A 147 0.09 5.78 -5.45
N TYR A 148 0.39 7.03 -5.06
CA TYR A 148 0.55 7.40 -3.65
C TYR A 148 0.66 8.90 -3.37
N ASP A 149 1.08 9.75 -4.32
CA ASP A 149 1.24 11.21 -4.11
C ASP A 149 0.14 12.01 -4.83
N ASP A 150 -1.10 11.57 -4.68
CA ASP A 150 -2.31 12.25 -5.14
C ASP A 150 -3.24 12.39 -3.92
N PRO A 151 -3.76 13.60 -3.61
CA PRO A 151 -4.61 13.82 -2.44
C PRO A 151 -5.84 12.91 -2.37
N ASP A 152 -6.49 12.64 -3.51
CA ASP A 152 -7.64 11.74 -3.56
C ASP A 152 -7.21 10.30 -3.31
N VAL A 153 -6.05 9.90 -3.83
CA VAL A 153 -5.49 8.57 -3.56
C VAL A 153 -5.23 8.42 -2.07
N VAL A 154 -4.53 9.37 -1.44
CA VAL A 154 -4.18 9.32 0.00
C VAL A 154 -5.44 9.35 0.87
N ALA A 155 -6.42 10.21 0.58
CA ALA A 155 -7.69 10.26 1.30
C ALA A 155 -8.43 8.92 1.20
N GLY A 156 -8.47 8.32 0.00
CA GLY A 156 -9.04 6.99 -0.21
C GLY A 156 -8.31 5.91 0.58
N GLN A 157 -6.97 5.93 0.65
CA GLN A 157 -6.24 4.97 1.49
C GLN A 157 -6.52 5.17 2.99
N GLY A 158 -6.73 6.41 3.42
CA GLY A 158 -7.08 6.75 4.81
C GLY A 158 -8.39 6.15 5.28
N THR A 159 -9.31 5.82 4.36
CA THR A 159 -10.58 5.16 4.71
C THR A 159 -10.38 3.81 5.39
N LEU A 160 -9.22 3.16 5.17
CA LEU A 160 -8.84 1.96 5.90
C LEU A 160 -8.77 2.21 7.40
N ALA A 161 -8.17 3.32 7.82
CA ALA A 161 -8.00 3.64 9.24
C ALA A 161 -9.34 3.91 9.92
N LEU A 162 -10.23 4.65 9.24
CA LEU A 162 -11.61 4.84 9.67
C LEU A 162 -12.33 3.50 9.86
N GLU A 163 -12.29 2.63 8.85
CA GLU A 163 -12.96 1.34 8.90
C GLU A 163 -12.36 0.43 9.99
N PHE A 164 -11.04 0.45 10.14
CA PHE A 164 -10.33 -0.37 11.11
C PHE A 164 -10.64 0.09 12.55
N GLU A 165 -10.66 1.38 12.82
CA GLU A 165 -11.05 1.93 14.12
C GLU A 165 -12.49 1.57 14.48
N GLN A 166 -13.43 1.68 13.53
CA GLN A 166 -14.84 1.31 13.74
C GLN A 166 -15.02 -0.18 14.08
N GLN A 167 -14.20 -1.05 13.48
CA GLN A 167 -14.31 -2.51 13.67
C GLN A 167 -13.57 -3.01 14.92
N ALA A 168 -12.37 -2.50 15.18
CA ALA A 168 -11.48 -3.01 16.23
C ALA A 168 -11.59 -2.28 17.58
N GLY A 169 -12.22 -1.11 17.57
CA GLY A 169 -12.17 -0.17 18.69
C GLY A 169 -10.75 0.38 18.92
N PRO A 170 -10.45 0.88 20.13
CA PRO A 170 -9.15 1.46 20.44
C PRO A 170 -8.01 0.45 20.32
N LEU A 171 -6.92 0.87 19.66
CA LEU A 171 -5.67 0.14 19.52
C LEU A 171 -4.54 1.00 20.12
N ASP A 172 -3.56 0.36 20.76
CA ASP A 172 -2.42 1.06 21.35
C ASP A 172 -1.45 1.56 20.27
N ALA A 173 -1.29 0.78 19.20
CA ALA A 173 -0.50 1.17 18.04
C ALA A 173 -0.93 0.48 16.74
N LEU A 174 -0.52 1.08 15.63
CA LEU A 174 -0.65 0.55 14.27
C LEU A 174 0.72 0.44 13.61
N LEU A 175 1.00 -0.68 12.95
CA LEU A 175 2.21 -0.86 12.14
C LEU A 175 1.83 -0.92 10.66
N ILE A 176 2.33 0.04 9.90
CA ILE A 176 1.95 0.29 8.52
C ILE A 176 3.16 0.15 7.61
N ALA A 177 3.08 -0.74 6.62
CA ALA A 177 4.12 -0.87 5.61
C ALA A 177 4.23 0.40 4.75
N ILE A 178 5.46 0.80 4.44
CA ILE A 178 5.75 2.01 3.66
C ILE A 178 6.45 1.63 2.36
N GLY A 179 5.90 2.12 1.25
CA GLY A 179 6.64 2.32 0.02
C GLY A 179 6.67 3.82 -0.31
N GLY A 180 5.89 4.26 -1.29
CA GLY A 180 5.79 5.70 -1.60
C GLY A 180 5.09 6.58 -0.54
N GLY A 181 4.58 6.01 0.54
CA GLY A 181 4.00 6.76 1.68
C GLY A 181 2.49 7.04 1.62
N GLY A 182 1.77 6.66 0.55
CA GLY A 182 0.34 6.98 0.43
C GLY A 182 -0.57 6.30 1.47
N LEU A 183 -0.29 5.03 1.81
CA LEU A 183 -1.06 4.31 2.84
C LEU A 183 -0.85 4.92 4.23
N ILE A 184 0.42 5.02 4.67
CA ILE A 184 0.73 5.60 5.97
C ILE A 184 0.30 7.06 6.04
N GLY A 185 0.37 7.81 4.93
CA GLY A 185 -0.12 9.18 4.85
C GLY A 185 -1.61 9.27 5.17
N GLY A 186 -2.43 8.41 4.57
CA GLY A 186 -3.86 8.34 4.86
C GLY A 186 -4.16 7.93 6.31
N VAL A 187 -3.49 6.87 6.79
CA VAL A 187 -3.67 6.37 8.17
C VAL A 187 -3.27 7.41 9.21
N ALA A 188 -2.10 8.03 9.04
CA ALA A 188 -1.61 9.06 9.96
C ALA A 188 -2.48 10.31 9.94
N SER A 189 -3.03 10.68 8.76
CA SER A 189 -3.95 11.82 8.61
C SER A 189 -5.32 11.60 9.26
N TRP A 190 -5.75 10.34 9.37
CA TRP A 190 -6.93 9.96 10.15
C TRP A 190 -6.67 10.09 11.66
N HIS A 191 -5.65 9.41 12.17
CA HIS A 191 -5.42 9.35 13.62
C HIS A 191 -4.88 10.66 14.21
N ARG A 192 -4.03 11.41 13.48
CA ARG A 192 -3.44 12.68 13.92
C ARG A 192 -2.79 12.61 15.32
N GLY A 193 -2.13 11.49 15.61
CA GLY A 193 -1.47 11.24 16.90
C GLY A 193 -2.37 10.64 18.00
N ALA A 194 -3.68 10.47 17.77
CA ALA A 194 -4.57 9.83 18.75
C ALA A 194 -4.25 8.33 18.96
N THR A 195 -3.73 7.67 17.93
CA THR A 195 -3.19 6.30 17.98
C THR A 195 -1.74 6.34 17.53
N SER A 196 -0.85 5.60 18.21
CA SER A 196 0.56 5.56 17.84
C SER A 196 0.73 4.82 16.50
N VAL A 197 1.14 5.52 15.44
CA VAL A 197 1.40 4.91 14.14
C VAL A 197 2.91 4.72 13.96
N PHE A 198 3.31 3.52 13.57
CA PHE A 198 4.68 3.15 13.20
C PHE A 198 4.74 2.78 11.72
N GLY A 199 5.77 3.27 11.06
CA GLY A 199 6.12 2.91 9.70
C GLY A 199 7.08 1.72 9.65
N VAL A 200 6.90 0.83 8.68
CA VAL A 200 7.83 -0.28 8.43
C VAL A 200 8.25 -0.31 6.98
N GLU A 201 9.55 -0.24 6.72
CA GLU A 201 10.16 -0.47 5.41
C GLU A 201 11.09 -1.69 5.46
N SER A 202 11.42 -2.26 4.30
CA SER A 202 12.55 -3.17 4.20
C SER A 202 13.86 -2.38 4.07
N GLU A 203 14.99 -2.97 4.44
CA GLU A 203 16.32 -2.39 4.21
C GLU A 203 16.55 -2.03 2.72
N GLY A 204 16.05 -2.87 1.80
CA GLY A 204 16.14 -2.66 0.35
C GLY A 204 15.12 -1.66 -0.23
N THR A 205 14.18 -1.15 0.58
CA THR A 205 13.13 -0.21 0.16
C THR A 205 12.98 0.98 1.09
N GLY A 206 14.01 1.32 1.87
CA GLY A 206 14.02 2.32 2.95
C GLY A 206 13.98 3.79 2.52
N SER A 207 13.20 4.13 1.48
CA SER A 207 13.18 5.47 0.88
C SER A 207 12.62 6.55 1.82
N MET A 208 11.64 6.22 2.66
CA MET A 208 11.10 7.13 3.67
C MET A 208 12.12 7.36 4.77
N ARG A 209 12.75 6.31 5.29
CA ARG A 209 13.77 6.43 6.32
C ARG A 209 14.96 7.28 5.84
N ALA A 210 15.47 7.01 4.65
CA ALA A 210 16.53 7.82 4.04
C ALA A 210 16.13 9.29 3.89
N SER A 211 14.87 9.57 3.53
CA SER A 211 14.36 10.94 3.42
C SER A 211 14.21 11.63 4.77
N LEU A 212 13.80 10.89 5.82
CA LEU A 212 13.72 11.41 7.19
C LEU A 212 15.11 11.75 7.73
N ASP A 213 16.07 10.84 7.57
CA ASP A 213 17.45 11.03 8.03
C ASP A 213 18.11 12.24 7.32
N ALA A 214 17.77 12.47 6.04
CA ALA A 214 18.24 13.62 5.26
C ALA A 214 17.46 14.93 5.54
N GLY A 215 16.34 14.87 6.26
CA GLY A 215 15.42 16.00 6.48
C GLY A 215 14.69 16.49 5.21
N LYS A 216 14.80 15.77 4.09
CA LYS A 216 14.21 16.10 2.80
C LYS A 216 14.04 14.84 1.94
N ILE A 217 13.14 14.89 0.97
CA ILE A 217 12.92 13.77 0.03
C ILE A 217 14.15 13.54 -0.83
N VAL A 218 14.73 12.34 -0.75
CA VAL A 218 15.89 11.90 -1.52
C VAL A 218 15.54 10.72 -2.42
N ASP A 219 16.42 10.46 -3.39
CA ASP A 219 16.37 9.23 -4.18
C ASP A 219 16.95 8.07 -3.38
N PHE A 220 16.35 6.89 -3.54
CA PHE A 220 16.79 5.64 -2.93
C PHE A 220 16.91 4.53 -3.98
N ALA A 221 17.98 3.75 -3.90
CA ALA A 221 18.18 2.59 -4.77
C ALA A 221 17.37 1.39 -4.26
N VAL A 222 16.27 1.09 -4.95
CA VAL A 222 15.35 0.00 -4.58
C VAL A 222 15.96 -1.36 -4.91
N SER A 223 15.84 -2.31 -3.98
CA SER A 223 16.28 -3.70 -4.11
C SER A 223 15.52 -4.62 -3.13
N GLY A 224 15.85 -5.91 -3.17
CA GLY A 224 15.36 -6.88 -2.20
C GLY A 224 13.98 -7.47 -2.51
N LEU A 225 13.52 -8.34 -1.60
CA LEU A 225 12.31 -9.15 -1.70
C LEU A 225 11.04 -8.30 -1.83
N ALA A 226 11.00 -7.16 -1.13
CA ALA A 226 9.85 -6.26 -1.11
C ALA A 226 9.86 -5.20 -2.23
N ALA A 227 10.87 -5.17 -3.11
CA ALA A 227 11.04 -4.16 -4.16
C ALA A 227 9.77 -3.95 -5.00
N ASP A 228 9.05 -5.02 -5.32
CA ASP A 228 7.86 -4.93 -6.15
C ASP A 228 6.66 -4.25 -5.46
N ALA A 229 6.52 -4.43 -4.14
CA ALA A 229 5.36 -3.95 -3.38
C ALA A 229 5.65 -2.64 -2.62
N LEU A 230 6.89 -2.45 -2.14
CA LEU A 230 7.33 -1.32 -1.35
C LEU A 230 8.36 -0.42 -2.06
N GLY A 231 8.91 -0.85 -3.20
CA GLY A 231 10.01 -0.16 -3.86
C GLY A 231 9.64 1.15 -4.55
N ALA A 232 9.59 2.24 -3.79
CA ALA A 232 9.53 3.60 -4.32
C ALA A 232 10.93 4.22 -4.31
N ARG A 233 11.44 4.64 -5.47
CA ARG A 233 12.71 5.40 -5.55
C ARG A 233 12.63 6.71 -4.77
N ARG A 234 11.46 7.35 -4.79
CA ARG A 234 11.15 8.58 -4.06
C ARG A 234 9.79 8.46 -3.39
N VAL A 235 9.71 8.85 -2.13
CA VAL A 235 8.43 8.98 -1.43
C VAL A 235 7.62 10.16 -1.96
N GLY A 236 6.31 10.11 -1.76
CA GLY A 236 5.41 11.22 -2.04
C GLY A 236 5.52 12.33 -0.99
N SER A 237 5.28 13.56 -1.42
CA SER A 237 5.26 14.74 -0.56
C SER A 237 4.19 14.67 0.54
N ILE A 238 3.00 14.14 0.24
CA ILE A 238 1.90 14.03 1.21
C ILE A 238 2.27 12.99 2.29
N GLY A 239 2.77 11.83 1.86
CA GLY A 239 3.20 10.77 2.77
C GLY A 239 4.35 11.23 3.66
N PHE A 240 5.36 11.91 3.09
CA PHE A 240 6.49 12.44 3.85
C PHE A 240 6.06 13.46 4.92
N ALA A 241 5.21 14.43 4.56
CA ALA A 241 4.68 15.41 5.51
C ALA A 241 3.86 14.75 6.63
N ALA A 242 3.07 13.72 6.32
CA ALA A 242 2.30 12.99 7.31
C ALA A 242 3.20 12.22 8.29
N VAL A 243 4.24 11.58 7.76
CA VAL A 243 5.21 10.84 8.57
C VAL A 243 5.96 11.76 9.52
N GLN A 244 6.43 12.92 9.05
CA GLN A 244 7.12 13.90 9.91
C GLN A 244 6.24 14.43 11.05
N THR A 245 4.92 14.51 10.83
CA THR A 245 4.01 15.20 11.76
C THR A 245 3.29 14.24 12.72
N HIS A 246 2.96 13.03 12.27
CA HIS A 246 2.00 12.16 12.95
C HIS A 246 2.47 10.71 13.14
N VAL A 247 3.62 10.32 12.58
CA VAL A 247 4.15 8.97 12.73
C VAL A 247 5.24 8.97 13.79
N ARG A 248 5.15 8.01 14.71
CA ARG A 248 6.04 7.91 15.87
C ARG A 248 7.46 7.55 15.47
N GLU A 249 7.60 6.55 14.61
CA GLU A 249 8.90 6.06 14.15
C GLU A 249 8.72 5.28 12.84
N VAL A 250 9.76 5.32 12.01
CA VAL A 250 9.89 4.44 10.84
C VAL A 250 11.06 3.48 11.08
N VAL A 251 10.78 2.18 11.12
CA VAL A 251 11.77 1.12 11.34
C VAL A 251 12.06 0.34 10.06
N LEU A 252 13.27 -0.23 10.00
CA LEU A 252 13.71 -1.09 8.90
C LEU A 252 13.77 -2.55 9.36
N VAL A 253 13.33 -3.46 8.48
CA VAL A 253 13.45 -4.92 8.66
C VAL A 253 14.16 -5.54 7.45
N SER A 254 14.84 -6.67 7.67
CA SER A 254 15.52 -7.39 6.59
C SER A 254 14.54 -8.24 5.77
N ASP A 255 14.95 -8.64 4.56
CA ASP A 255 14.17 -9.54 3.71
C ASP A 255 13.92 -10.91 4.37
N ASP A 256 14.90 -11.41 5.14
CA ASP A 256 14.74 -12.64 5.93
C ASP A 256 13.64 -12.50 6.99
N ALA A 257 13.56 -11.35 7.66
CA ALA A 257 12.50 -11.08 8.64
C ALA A 257 11.12 -10.97 7.97
N LEU A 258 11.04 -10.34 6.79
CA LEU A 258 9.80 -10.33 6.01
C LEU A 258 9.37 -11.74 5.62
N ARG A 259 10.32 -12.56 5.15
CA ARG A 259 10.06 -13.95 4.77
C ARG A 259 9.56 -14.78 5.94
N ASP A 260 10.23 -14.70 7.10
CA ASP A 260 9.82 -15.40 8.32
C ASP A 260 8.39 -14.99 8.74
N ALA A 261 8.08 -13.69 8.70
CA ALA A 261 6.75 -13.20 9.00
C ALA A 261 5.67 -13.70 8.02
N GLN A 262 5.97 -13.76 6.71
CA GLN A 262 5.05 -14.34 5.71
C GLN A 262 4.76 -15.81 6.01
N LEU A 263 5.80 -16.60 6.29
CA LEU A 263 5.67 -18.03 6.59
C LEU A 263 4.86 -18.25 7.87
N ARG A 264 5.07 -17.45 8.92
CA ARG A 264 4.26 -17.54 10.16
C ARG A 264 2.78 -17.24 9.92
N LEU A 265 2.46 -16.21 9.12
CA LEU A 265 1.07 -15.89 8.76
C LEU A 265 0.43 -17.04 7.97
N TRP A 266 1.19 -17.66 7.07
CA TRP A 266 0.73 -18.82 6.31
C TRP A 266 0.53 -20.06 7.17
N ASP A 267 1.51 -20.41 8.00
CA ASP A 267 1.49 -21.65 8.79
C ASP A 267 0.46 -21.60 9.91
N ALA A 268 0.37 -20.48 10.62
CA ALA A 268 -0.53 -20.34 11.76
C ALA A 268 -1.97 -20.01 11.34
N LEU A 269 -2.16 -19.20 10.30
CA LEU A 269 -3.46 -18.60 9.97
C LEU A 269 -3.95 -18.87 8.54
N ARG A 270 -3.14 -19.54 7.70
CA ARG A 270 -3.43 -19.75 6.27
C ARG A 270 -3.62 -18.46 5.49
N LEU A 271 -2.98 -17.37 5.94
CA LEU A 271 -3.02 -16.07 5.29
C LEU A 271 -1.82 -15.92 4.36
N ALA A 272 -2.07 -16.05 3.05
CA ALA A 272 -1.06 -15.81 2.03
C ALA A 272 -0.97 -14.32 1.71
N VAL A 273 0.09 -13.67 2.17
CA VAL A 273 0.35 -12.24 1.94
C VAL A 273 1.64 -12.03 1.17
N GLU A 274 1.72 -10.94 0.41
CA GLU A 274 2.96 -10.50 -0.20
C GLU A 274 3.92 -9.93 0.87
N PRO A 275 5.22 -9.72 0.58
CA PRO A 275 6.19 -9.29 1.59
C PRO A 275 5.80 -8.01 2.35
N SER A 276 5.19 -7.04 1.65
CA SER A 276 4.69 -5.79 2.26
C SER A 276 3.63 -6.04 3.33
N GLY A 277 2.75 -7.04 3.12
CA GLY A 277 1.68 -7.39 4.05
C GLY A 277 2.19 -7.98 5.36
N ALA A 278 3.40 -8.56 5.35
CA ALA A 278 4.03 -9.14 6.53
C ALA A 278 4.92 -8.15 7.31
N ALA A 279 5.15 -6.93 6.78
CA ALA A 279 6.12 -5.99 7.35
C ALA A 279 5.84 -5.63 8.81
N GLY A 280 4.58 -5.36 9.16
CA GLY A 280 4.20 -5.06 10.54
C GLY A 280 4.52 -6.19 11.51
N LEU A 281 4.27 -7.45 11.12
CA LEU A 281 4.62 -8.61 11.95
C LEU A 281 6.14 -8.79 12.05
N ALA A 282 6.87 -8.60 10.94
CA ALA A 282 8.34 -8.69 10.93
C ALA A 282 8.98 -7.71 11.92
N ALA A 283 8.45 -6.48 12.02
CA ALA A 283 8.94 -5.48 12.96
C ALA A 283 8.74 -5.89 14.43
N LEU A 284 7.65 -6.58 14.75
CA LEU A 284 7.40 -7.12 16.09
C LEU A 284 8.31 -8.32 16.40
N LEU A 285 8.43 -9.26 15.47
CA LEU A 285 9.25 -10.48 15.64
C LEU A 285 10.73 -10.16 15.85
N THR A 286 11.24 -9.15 15.15
CA THR A 286 12.63 -8.71 15.25
C THR A 286 12.89 -7.81 16.46
N GLY A 287 11.85 -7.42 17.20
CA GLY A 287 11.96 -6.49 18.33
C GLY A 287 12.32 -5.06 17.93
N LYS A 288 12.24 -4.70 16.64
CA LYS A 288 12.42 -3.32 16.16
C LYS A 288 11.36 -2.39 16.73
N VAL A 289 10.18 -2.94 17.01
CA VAL A 289 9.15 -2.30 17.82
C VAL A 289 8.67 -3.32 18.86
N ALA A 290 8.58 -2.89 20.12
CA ALA A 290 8.18 -3.75 21.23
C ALA A 290 7.04 -3.12 22.03
N PHE A 291 6.12 -3.97 22.49
CA PHE A 291 4.96 -3.57 23.28
C PHE A 291 4.76 -4.54 24.46
N PRO A 292 4.18 -4.08 25.58
CA PRO A 292 3.84 -4.97 26.68
C PRO A 292 2.76 -5.98 26.26
N ALA A 293 2.69 -7.12 26.94
CA ALA A 293 1.71 -8.17 26.64
C ALA A 293 0.24 -7.70 26.80
N SER A 294 0.01 -6.64 27.57
CA SER A 294 -1.31 -6.04 27.75
C SER A 294 -1.77 -5.19 26.57
N ALA A 295 -0.89 -4.87 25.62
CA ALA A 295 -1.22 -4.01 24.49
C ALA A 295 -2.00 -4.74 23.38
N ARG A 296 -2.83 -3.99 22.65
CA ARG A 296 -3.52 -4.40 21.42
C ARG A 296 -2.92 -3.65 20.23
N ILE A 297 -2.30 -4.41 19.32
CA ILE A 297 -1.53 -3.86 18.20
C ILE A 297 -2.21 -4.21 16.88
N GLY A 298 -2.51 -3.18 16.09
CA GLY A 298 -3.07 -3.36 14.75
C GLY A 298 -1.99 -3.55 13.70
N LEU A 299 -2.10 -4.61 12.90
CA LEU A 299 -1.27 -4.84 11.72
C LEU A 299 -2.13 -4.80 10.47
N VAL A 300 -1.64 -4.14 9.41
CA VAL A 300 -2.34 -4.11 8.12
C VAL A 300 -1.67 -5.10 7.17
N LEU A 301 -2.39 -6.18 6.83
CA LEU A 301 -1.98 -7.12 5.78
C LEU A 301 -2.34 -6.50 4.43
N CYS A 302 -1.49 -5.59 3.95
CA CYS A 302 -1.86 -4.60 2.93
C CYS A 302 -2.07 -5.16 1.51
N GLY A 303 -1.51 -6.33 1.17
CA GLY A 303 -1.65 -6.93 -0.15
C GLY A 303 -1.34 -8.42 -0.20
N GLY A 304 -1.92 -9.10 -1.19
CA GLY A 304 -1.80 -10.54 -1.41
C GLY A 304 -1.58 -10.92 -2.87
N ASN A 305 -1.06 -10.01 -3.70
CA ASN A 305 -0.84 -10.28 -5.12
C ASN A 305 0.51 -10.96 -5.39
N LEU A 306 0.75 -12.06 -4.71
CA LEU A 306 1.92 -12.92 -4.92
C LEU A 306 1.58 -14.17 -5.74
N ASP A 307 2.62 -14.89 -6.12
CA ASP A 307 2.51 -16.29 -6.52
C ASP A 307 2.56 -17.16 -5.25
N PRO A 308 1.49 -17.90 -4.90
CA PRO A 308 1.46 -18.74 -3.70
C PRO A 308 2.58 -19.79 -3.65
N ALA A 309 3.09 -20.25 -4.80
CA ALA A 309 4.21 -21.19 -4.85
C ALA A 309 5.47 -20.63 -4.17
N THR A 310 5.62 -19.29 -4.16
CA THR A 310 6.74 -18.63 -3.49
C THR A 310 6.70 -18.76 -1.97
N LEU A 311 5.55 -19.07 -1.36
CA LEU A 311 5.44 -19.33 0.08
C LEU A 311 5.84 -20.76 0.46
N ALA A 312 5.76 -21.70 -0.49
CA ALA A 312 6.12 -23.10 -0.28
C ALA A 312 7.58 -23.43 -0.62
N ALA A 313 8.31 -22.48 -1.22
CA ALA A 313 9.71 -22.66 -1.56
C ALA A 313 10.57 -22.68 -0.28
N GLU A 314 11.07 -23.87 0.07
CA GLU A 314 12.12 -24.04 1.08
C GLU A 314 13.41 -23.32 0.62
N LYS A 315 14.19 -22.84 1.59
CA LYS A 315 15.53 -22.25 1.34
C LYS A 315 16.49 -23.29 0.77
#